data_AF-A0A1F9SI15-F1
#
_entry.id   AF-A0A1F9SI15-F1
#
_cell.length_a   1.000
_cell.length_b   1.000
_cell.length_c   1.000
_cell.angle_alpha   90.00
_cell.angle_beta   90.00
_cell.angle_gamma   90.00
#
_symmetry.space_group_name_H-M   'P 1'
#
loop_
_entity.id
_entity.type
_entity.pdbx_description
1 polymer ?
#
loop_
_entity_poly.entity_id
_entity_poly.type
_entity_poly.pdbx_seq_one_letter_code
_entity_poly.pdbx_strand_id
1 'polypeptide(L)'
;MELSTVIFLLLAILGWGLGAFFDKACLKHMDPSGAFYVRTLFMIFLFVPLVLWKYDQTKQALLGSDKLGPIFVISSAVVSMAGVFFYLKALSGGEAMKIVPLSSTYPFVTFVMAVLFLGESFTVNKLFGTLLLTGGIYFISK
;
A
#
# COMPACT_ATOMS: atom_id res chain seq x y z
N MET A 1 -12.20 12.72 14.17
CA MET A 1 -11.05 11.79 14.03
C MET A 1 -10.20 11.94 15.26
N GLU A 2 -9.77 10.85 15.88
CA GLU A 2 -8.97 10.91 17.11
C GLU A 2 -7.52 11.33 16.82
N LEU A 3 -6.83 11.92 17.80
CA LEU A 3 -5.43 12.35 17.67
C LEU A 3 -4.49 11.18 17.34
N SER A 4 -4.74 10.01 17.93
CA SER A 4 -4.02 8.76 17.65
C SER A 4 -4.05 8.41 16.16
N THR A 5 -5.22 8.51 15.52
CA THR A 5 -5.40 8.26 14.09
C THR A 5 -4.56 9.22 13.25
N VAL A 6 -4.54 10.51 13.60
CA VAL A 6 -3.73 11.52 12.90
C VAL A 6 -2.25 11.17 12.96
N ILE A 7 -1.76 10.79 14.14
CA ILE A 7 -0.34 10.43 14.33
C ILE A 7 0.03 9.22 13.47
N PHE A 8 -0.78 8.15 13.49
CA PHE A 8 -0.50 6.97 12.66
C PHE A 8 -0.55 7.27 11.16
N LEU A 9 -1.46 8.16 10.72
CA LEU A 9 -1.51 8.61 9.34
C LEU A 9 -0.23 9.37 8.94
N LEU A 10 0.28 10.26 9.78
CA LEU A 10 1.52 10.98 9.51
C LEU A 10 2.74 10.05 9.44
N LEU A 11 2.82 9.07 10.35
CA LEU A 11 3.87 8.05 10.31
C LEU A 11 3.78 7.19 9.03
N ALA A 12 2.57 6.85 8.60
CA ALA A 12 2.36 6.14 7.34
C ALA A 12 2.83 6.99 6.14
N ILE A 13 2.44 8.26 6.06
CA ILE A 13 2.87 9.17 4.98
C ILE A 13 4.40 9.27 4.91
N LEU A 14 5.06 9.46 6.06
CA LEU A 14 6.52 9.50 6.14
C LEU A 14 7.15 8.18 5.69
N GLY A 15 6.63 7.05 6.16
CA GLY A 15 7.15 5.72 5.83
C GLY A 15 7.02 5.40 4.33
N TRP A 16 5.86 5.67 3.74
CA TRP A 16 5.62 5.44 2.30
C TRP A 16 6.46 6.38 1.43
N GLY A 17 6.60 7.66 1.83
CA GLY A 17 7.45 8.63 1.13
C GLY A 17 8.94 8.25 1.14
N LEU A 18 9.48 7.91 2.31
CA LEU A 18 10.87 7.43 2.44
C LEU A 18 11.08 6.11 1.68
N GLY A 19 10.12 5.18 1.78
CA GLY A 19 10.13 3.92 1.05
C GLY A 19 10.23 4.13 -0.46
N ALA A 20 9.42 5.03 -1.02
CA ALA A 20 9.44 5.36 -2.43
C ALA A 20 10.79 5.96 -2.88
N PHE A 21 11.43 6.79 -2.04
CA PHE A 21 12.79 7.28 -2.30
C PHE A 21 13.80 6.13 -2.37
N PHE A 22 13.81 5.23 -1.38
CA PHE A 22 14.73 4.08 -1.36
C PHE A 22 14.46 3.10 -2.50
N ASP A 23 13.20 2.85 -2.85
CA ASP A 23 12.80 2.05 -4.00
C ASP A 23 13.36 2.66 -5.29
N LYS A 24 13.26 3.98 -5.49
CA LYS A 24 13.88 4.62 -6.67
C LYS A 24 15.41 4.55 -6.61
N ALA A 25 16.01 4.73 -5.44
CA ALA A 25 17.45 4.74 -5.28
C ALA A 25 18.06 3.36 -5.59
N CYS A 26 17.44 2.27 -5.10
CA CYS A 26 17.93 0.92 -5.32
C CYS A 26 17.84 0.51 -6.79
N LEU A 27 16.81 0.97 -7.51
CA LEU A 27 16.63 0.72 -8.95
C LEU A 27 17.71 1.35 -9.84
N LYS A 28 18.57 2.21 -9.30
CA LYS A 28 19.79 2.67 -10.00
C LYS A 28 20.89 1.60 -10.05
N HIS A 29 20.77 0.56 -9.22
CA HIS A 29 21.82 -0.44 -8.98
C HIS A 29 21.36 -1.87 -9.30
N MET A 30 20.06 -2.10 -9.51
CA MET A 30 19.50 -3.40 -9.85
C MET A 30 18.19 -3.27 -10.62
N ASP A 31 17.81 -4.31 -11.35
CA ASP A 31 16.53 -4.34 -12.06
C ASP A 31 15.33 -4.50 -11.10
N PRO A 32 14.11 -4.16 -11.55
CA PRO A 32 12.91 -4.22 -10.70
C PRO A 32 12.58 -5.60 -10.14
N SER A 33 12.83 -6.66 -10.92
CA SER A 33 12.54 -8.02 -10.47
C SER A 33 13.52 -8.41 -9.36
N GLY A 34 14.81 -8.12 -9.54
CA GLY A 34 15.83 -8.31 -8.51
C GLY A 34 15.52 -7.53 -7.22
N ALA A 35 15.19 -6.25 -7.33
CA ALA A 35 14.80 -5.42 -6.19
C ALA A 35 13.60 -6.00 -5.42
N PHE A 36 12.58 -6.46 -6.15
CA PHE A 36 11.40 -7.09 -5.57
C PHE A 36 11.76 -8.39 -4.82
N TYR A 37 12.52 -9.30 -5.43
CA TYR A 37 12.88 -10.57 -4.80
C TYR A 37 13.72 -10.38 -3.54
N VAL A 38 14.73 -9.51 -3.59
CA VAL A 38 15.57 -9.18 -2.43
C VAL A 38 14.73 -8.57 -1.31
N ARG A 39 13.81 -7.65 -1.64
CA ARG A 39 12.87 -7.06 -0.68
C ARG A 39 12.00 -8.13 -0.01
N THR A 40 11.43 -9.05 -0.77
CA THR A 40 10.58 -10.12 -0.23
C THR A 40 11.37 -11.05 0.70
N LEU A 41 12.59 -11.45 0.31
CA LEU A 41 13.45 -12.27 1.15
C LEU A 41 13.82 -11.56 2.45
N PHE A 42 14.18 -10.28 2.37
CA PHE A 42 14.51 -9.49 3.55
C PHE A 42 13.31 -9.28 4.48
N MET A 43 12.10 -9.08 3.94
CA MET A 43 10.88 -9.00 4.74
C MET A 43 10.61 -10.29 5.51
N ILE A 44 10.79 -11.45 4.88
CA ILE A 44 10.65 -12.74 5.58
C ILE A 44 11.65 -12.81 6.74
N PHE A 45 12.92 -12.52 6.47
CA PHE A 45 13.97 -12.52 7.49
C PHE A 45 13.67 -11.55 8.65
N LEU A 46 13.19 -10.35 8.35
CA LEU A 46 12.91 -9.31 9.34
C LEU A 46 11.66 -9.59 10.17
N PHE A 47 10.58 -10.07 9.55
CA PHE A 47 9.28 -10.19 10.21
C PHE A 47 8.96 -11.57 10.77
N VAL A 48 9.59 -12.66 10.30
CA VAL A 48 9.38 -14.00 10.90
C VAL A 48 9.69 -14.00 12.41
N PRO A 49 10.80 -13.44 12.92
CA PRO A 49 11.07 -13.39 14.35
C PRO A 49 9.99 -12.62 15.14
N LEU A 50 9.43 -11.56 14.56
CA LEU A 50 8.35 -10.79 15.18
C LEU A 50 7.06 -11.61 15.27
N VAL A 51 6.73 -12.38 14.24
CA VAL A 51 5.58 -13.30 14.25
C VAL A 51 5.78 -14.41 15.29
N LEU A 52 6.98 -14.97 15.40
CA LEU A 52 7.31 -15.97 16.43
C LEU A 52 7.18 -15.39 17.84
N TRP A 53 7.64 -14.16 18.05
CA TRP A 53 7.50 -13.47 19.34
C TRP A 53 6.03 -13.18 19.70
N LYS A 54 5.18 -12.92 18.71
CA LYS A 54 3.74 -12.65 18.87
C LYS A 54 2.86 -13.83 18.45
N TYR A 55 3.39 -15.05 18.55
CA TYR A 55 2.73 -16.23 18.00
C TYR A 55 1.35 -16.45 18.64
N ASP A 56 1.25 -16.41 19.97
CA ASP A 56 -0.01 -16.65 20.68
C ASP A 56 -1.06 -15.58 20.36
N GLN A 57 -0.67 -14.31 20.28
CA GLN A 57 -1.59 -13.22 19.91
C GLN A 57 -2.07 -13.37 18.46
N THR A 58 -1.16 -13.73 17.55
CA THR A 58 -1.50 -13.96 16.14
C THR A 58 -2.46 -15.14 15.99
N LYS A 59 -2.20 -16.23 16.72
CA LYS A 59 -3.07 -17.41 16.75
C LYS A 59 -4.45 -17.08 17.31
N GLN A 60 -4.52 -16.32 18.41
CA GLN A 60 -5.80 -15.90 19.00
C GLN A 60 -6.58 -14.99 18.05
N ALA A 61 -5.93 -14.05 17.37
CA ALA A 61 -6.57 -13.21 16.36
C ALA A 61 -7.16 -14.05 15.21
N LEU A 62 -6.44 -15.08 14.77
CA LEU A 62 -6.92 -15.98 13.72
C LEU A 62 -8.13 -16.81 14.18
N LEU A 63 -8.05 -17.41 15.38
CA LEU A 63 -9.14 -18.22 15.94
C LEU A 63 -10.37 -17.40 16.31
N GLY A 64 -10.19 -16.13 16.65
CA GLY A 64 -11.28 -15.19 16.95
C GLY A 64 -11.89 -14.53 15.71
N SER A 65 -11.31 -14.72 14.52
CA SER A 65 -11.83 -14.18 13.27
C SER A 65 -12.90 -15.08 12.64
N ASP A 66 -13.76 -14.49 11.81
CA ASP A 66 -14.68 -15.27 10.98
C ASP A 66 -13.93 -15.96 9.82
N LYS A 67 -14.67 -16.74 9.00
CA LYS A 67 -14.07 -17.45 7.85
C LYS A 67 -13.51 -16.50 6.78
N LEU A 68 -13.98 -15.25 6.73
CA LEU A 68 -13.59 -14.27 5.71
C LEU A 68 -12.32 -13.53 6.11
N GLY A 69 -12.06 -13.32 7.40
CA GLY A 69 -10.88 -12.64 7.92
C GLY A 69 -9.57 -13.16 7.31
N PRO A 70 -9.26 -14.47 7.42
CA PRO A 70 -8.04 -15.04 6.84
C PRO A 70 -7.99 -14.90 5.32
N ILE A 71 -9.14 -15.04 4.64
CA ILE A 71 -9.24 -14.93 3.18
C ILE A 71 -8.89 -13.50 2.74
N PHE A 72 -9.43 -12.48 3.39
CA PHE A 72 -9.13 -11.09 3.07
C PHE A 72 -7.68 -10.72 3.41
N VAL A 73 -7.12 -11.24 4.50
CA VAL A 73 -5.69 -11.01 4.84
C VAL A 73 -4.76 -11.59 3.77
N ILE A 74 -4.99 -12.85 3.36
CA ILE A 74 -4.18 -13.48 2.31
C ILE A 74 -4.36 -12.77 0.97
N SER A 75 -5.61 -12.45 0.60
CA SER A 75 -5.91 -11.73 -0.64
C SER A 75 -5.25 -10.35 -0.68
N SER A 76 -5.31 -9.61 0.44
CA SER A 76 -4.64 -8.32 0.60
C SER A 76 -3.14 -8.44 0.43
N ALA A 77 -2.51 -9.45 1.04
CA ALA A 77 -1.07 -9.69 0.89
C ALA A 77 -0.67 -9.98 -0.56
N VAL A 78 -1.41 -10.87 -1.25
CA VAL A 78 -1.13 -11.22 -2.65
C VAL A 78 -1.30 -10.02 -3.58
N VAL A 79 -2.44 -9.31 -3.49
CA VAL A 79 -2.75 -8.18 -4.37
C VAL A 79 -1.79 -7.01 -4.11
N SER A 80 -1.50 -6.70 -2.85
CA SER A 80 -0.58 -5.62 -2.49
C SER A 80 0.84 -5.91 -2.98
N MET A 81 1.30 -7.16 -2.84
CA MET A 81 2.64 -7.54 -3.29
C MET A 81 2.77 -7.55 -4.81
N ALA A 82 1.72 -7.98 -5.54
CA ALA A 82 1.65 -7.80 -6.99
C ALA A 82 1.70 -6.31 -7.38
N GLY A 83 0.99 -5.46 -6.65
CA GLY A 83 1.04 -4.00 -6.81
C GLY A 83 2.44 -3.44 -6.64
N VAL A 84 3.19 -3.87 -5.61
CA VAL A 84 4.59 -3.47 -5.40
C VAL A 84 5.48 -3.89 -6.58
N PHE A 85 5.31 -5.10 -7.11
CA PHE A 85 6.06 -5.55 -8.29
C PHE A 85 5.82 -4.64 -9.51
N PHE A 86 4.56 -4.36 -9.83
CA PHE A 86 4.21 -3.48 -10.94
C PHE A 86 4.65 -2.03 -10.70
N TYR A 87 4.56 -1.55 -9.46
CA TYR A 87 5.06 -0.24 -9.06
C TYR A 87 6.57 -0.11 -9.29
N LEU A 88 7.37 -1.09 -8.86
CA LEU A 88 8.82 -1.08 -9.09
C LEU A 88 9.17 -1.10 -10.58
N LYS A 89 8.44 -1.90 -11.38
CA LYS A 89 8.59 -1.90 -12.84
C LYS A 89 8.32 -0.51 -13.43
N ALA A 90 7.19 0.13 -13.07
CA ALA A 90 6.85 1.47 -13.53
C ALA A 90 7.88 2.52 -13.05
N LEU A 91 8.28 2.45 -11.79
CA LEU A 91 9.22 3.39 -11.16
C LEU A 91 10.61 3.32 -11.79
N SER A 92 11.03 2.15 -12.27
CA SER A 92 12.30 2.03 -12.99
C SER A 92 12.31 2.76 -14.34
N GLY A 93 11.16 2.81 -15.01
CA GLY A 93 11.01 3.42 -16.33
C GLY A 93 10.76 4.93 -16.32
N GLY A 94 10.54 5.56 -15.16
CA GLY A 94 10.21 6.98 -15.07
C GLY A 94 10.77 7.69 -13.85
N GLU A 95 10.63 9.01 -13.78
CA GLU A 95 11.07 9.81 -12.64
C GLU A 95 10.21 9.54 -11.40
N ALA A 96 10.82 9.50 -10.22
CA ALA A 96 10.07 9.31 -8.98
C ALA A 96 9.03 10.43 -8.74
N MET A 97 9.37 11.67 -9.12
CA MET A 97 8.45 12.82 -9.01
C MET A 97 7.19 12.65 -9.88
N LYS A 98 7.23 11.78 -10.88
CA LYS A 98 6.09 11.48 -11.76
C LYS A 98 5.38 10.18 -11.36
N ILE A 99 6.14 9.11 -11.19
CA ILE A 99 5.56 7.78 -10.95
C ILE A 99 4.96 7.67 -9.54
N VAL A 100 5.59 8.25 -8.52
CA VAL A 100 5.11 8.15 -7.13
C VAL A 100 3.75 8.83 -6.97
N PRO A 101 3.54 10.08 -7.42
CA PRO A 101 2.22 10.68 -7.37
C PRO A 101 1.20 9.89 -8.20
N LEU A 102 1.49 9.52 -9.45
CA LEU A 102 0.58 8.74 -10.29
C LEU A 102 0.14 7.44 -9.63
N SER A 103 1.06 6.72 -8.98
CA SER A 103 0.73 5.50 -8.25
C SER A 103 -0.21 5.76 -7.06
N SER A 104 -0.23 6.98 -6.51
CA SER A 104 -1.09 7.40 -5.40
C SER A 104 -2.54 7.73 -5.83
N THR A 105 -2.93 7.38 -7.06
CA THR A 105 -4.32 7.48 -7.54
C THR A 105 -5.22 6.32 -7.10
N TYR A 106 -4.65 5.28 -6.47
CA TYR A 106 -5.39 4.13 -5.94
C TYR A 106 -6.54 4.46 -4.97
N PRO A 107 -6.61 5.61 -4.26
CA PRO A 107 -7.78 5.95 -3.45
C PRO A 107 -9.09 5.98 -4.26
N PHE A 108 -9.04 6.20 -5.58
CA PHE A 108 -10.20 6.04 -6.44
C PHE A 108 -10.69 4.59 -6.48
N VAL A 109 -9.78 3.63 -6.63
CA VAL A 109 -10.09 2.20 -6.58
C VAL A 109 -10.66 1.84 -5.20
N THR A 110 -10.03 2.31 -4.12
CA THR A 110 -10.53 2.09 -2.75
C THR A 110 -11.94 2.63 -2.56
N PHE A 111 -12.23 3.84 -3.05
CA PHE A 111 -13.56 4.45 -2.97
C PHE A 111 -14.62 3.56 -3.65
N VAL A 112 -14.36 3.11 -4.89
CA VAL A 112 -15.27 2.22 -5.62
C VAL A 112 -15.50 0.92 -4.87
N MET A 113 -14.43 0.28 -4.38
CA MET A 113 -14.52 -0.98 -3.65
C MET A 113 -15.25 -0.82 -2.30
N ALA A 114 -15.04 0.29 -1.60
CA ALA A 114 -15.69 0.56 -0.32
C ALA A 114 -17.20 0.78 -0.48
N VAL A 115 -17.62 1.49 -1.52
CA VAL A 115 -19.05 1.68 -1.85
C VAL A 115 -19.71 0.35 -2.24
N LEU A 116 -19.04 -0.47 -3.06
CA LEU A 116 -19.62 -1.71 -3.58
C LEU A 116 -19.64 -2.85 -2.55
N PHE A 117 -18.60 -3.00 -1.74
CA PHE A 117 -18.38 -4.19 -0.92
C PHE A 117 -18.36 -3.92 0.59
N LEU A 118 -18.03 -2.70 1.03
CA LEU A 118 -17.98 -2.35 2.46
C LEU A 118 -19.25 -1.64 2.95
N GLY A 119 -20.20 -1.35 2.04
CA GLY A 119 -21.45 -0.66 2.37
C GLY A 119 -21.26 0.80 2.77
N GLU A 120 -20.11 1.41 2.41
CA GLU A 120 -19.88 2.82 2.69
C GLU A 120 -20.81 3.71 1.87
N SER A 121 -21.30 4.79 2.50
CA SER A 121 -22.19 5.74 1.84
C SER A 121 -21.50 6.43 0.66
N PHE A 122 -22.11 6.27 -0.52
CA PHE A 122 -21.79 7.07 -1.69
C PHE A 122 -22.32 8.50 -1.48
N THR A 123 -21.44 9.49 -1.62
CA THR A 123 -21.85 10.89 -1.67
C THR A 123 -21.18 11.58 -2.85
N VAL A 124 -21.91 12.52 -3.45
CA VAL A 124 -21.39 13.35 -4.55
C VAL A 124 -20.12 14.08 -4.12
N ASN A 125 -20.06 14.55 -2.87
CA ASN A 125 -18.87 15.21 -2.32
C ASN A 125 -17.64 14.27 -2.25
N LYS A 126 -17.81 13.02 -1.81
CA LYS A 126 -16.72 12.04 -1.79
C LYS A 126 -16.24 11.76 -3.22
N LEU A 127 -17.17 11.56 -4.16
CA LEU A 127 -16.82 11.33 -5.57
C LEU A 127 -16.02 12.51 -6.15
N PHE A 128 -16.50 13.75 -6.01
CA PHE A 128 -15.79 14.93 -6.49
C PHE A 128 -14.43 15.09 -5.81
N GLY A 129 -14.34 14.90 -4.50
CA GLY A 129 -13.08 14.95 -3.77
C GLY A 129 -12.06 13.93 -4.27
N THR A 130 -12.49 12.69 -4.49
CA THR A 130 -11.65 11.63 -5.05
C THR A 130 -11.22 11.94 -6.50
N LEU A 131 -12.12 12.47 -7.34
CA LEU A 131 -11.77 12.87 -8.70
C LEU A 131 -10.79 14.04 -8.74
N LEU A 132 -10.95 15.03 -7.85
CA LEU A 132 -10.01 16.14 -7.70
C LEU A 132 -8.63 15.66 -7.22
N LEU A 133 -8.58 14.73 -6.26
CA LEU A 133 -7.34 14.11 -5.80
C LEU A 133 -6.63 13.42 -6.97
N THR A 134 -7.33 12.54 -7.69
CA THR A 134 -6.78 11.79 -8.83
C THR A 134 -6.38 12.72 -9.99
N GLY A 135 -7.19 13.73 -10.29
CA GLY A 135 -6.91 14.72 -11.34
C GLY A 135 -5.75 15.65 -10.99
N GLY A 136 -5.65 16.12 -9.75
CA GLY A 136 -4.54 16.94 -9.28
C GLY A 136 -3.20 16.20 -9.38
N ILE A 137 -3.19 14.91 -9.02
CA ILE A 137 -2.02 14.04 -9.19
C ILE A 137 -1.57 13.95 -10.66
N TYR A 138 -2.51 13.83 -11.59
CA TYR A 138 -2.19 13.81 -13.02
C TYR A 138 -1.46 15.09 -13.46
N PHE A 139 -1.90 16.26 -12.99
CA PHE A 139 -1.25 17.54 -13.32
C PHE A 139 0.14 17.68 -12.70
N ILE A 140 0.36 17.20 -11.47
CA ILE A 140 1.70 17.17 -10.84
C ILE A 140 2.69 16.33 -11.66
N SER A 141 2.16 15.32 -12.35
CA SER A 141 2.93 14.29 -13.03
C SER A 141 3.18 14.57 -14.53
N LYS A 142 2.68 15.70 -15.03
CA LYS A 142 2.84 16.15 -16.42
C LYS A 142 4.10 16.98 -16.57
#